data_AF-A0A965CZM1-F1
#
_entry.id   AF-A0A965CZM1-F1
#
_cell.length_a   1.000
_cell.length_b   1.000
_cell.length_c   1.000
_cell.angle_alpha   90.00
_cell.angle_beta   90.00
_cell.angle_gamma   90.00
#
_symmetry.space_group_name_H-M   'P 1'
#
loop_
_entity.id
_entity.type
_entity.pdbx_description
1 polymer ?
#
loop_
_entity_poly.entity_id
_entity_poly.type
_entity_poly.pdbx_seq_one_letter_code
_entity_poly.pdbx_strand_id
1 'polypeptide(L)'
;MVASVAAELGIRASDETLWSNTEHVRRLLRQFGWTARGAEMPFRSWNALPDLALLAIKWHCVKDKAYWHWVVFVRESKHAYVLDSKRSLHRNIRTDFGRMKPKWYIRVTP
;
A
#
# COMPACT_ATOMS: atom_id res chain seq x y z
N MET A 1 4.11 -1.14 18.27
CA MET A 1 3.52 0.22 18.37
C MET A 1 2.63 0.63 17.19
N VAL A 2 2.75 0.05 15.98
CA VAL A 2 1.88 0.41 14.83
C VAL A 2 0.43 -0.11 14.98
N ALA A 3 0.23 -1.26 15.61
CA ALA A 3 -1.10 -1.87 15.77
C ALA A 3 -2.05 -1.08 16.70
N SER A 4 -1.52 -0.38 17.70
CA SER A 4 -2.32 0.37 18.70
C SER A 4 -2.92 1.65 18.09
N VAL A 5 -2.12 2.34 17.28
CA VAL A 5 -2.49 3.58 16.60
C VAL A 5 -3.61 3.37 15.58
N ALA A 6 -3.58 2.25 14.85
CA ALA A 6 -4.63 1.90 13.89
C ALA A 6 -5.98 1.64 14.59
N ALA A 7 -5.95 0.96 15.74
CA ALA A 7 -7.15 0.64 16.50
C ALA A 7 -7.84 1.90 17.08
N GLU A 8 -7.07 2.88 17.58
CA GLU A 8 -7.59 4.16 18.10
C GLU A 8 -8.25 5.03 17.02
N LEU A 9 -7.84 4.87 15.76
CA LEU A 9 -8.47 5.55 14.61
C LEU A 9 -9.70 4.83 14.04
N GLY A 10 -10.18 3.75 14.69
CA GLY A 10 -11.25 2.91 14.15
C GLY A 10 -10.84 2.07 12.94
N ILE A 11 -9.54 1.98 12.62
CA ILE A 11 -8.98 1.19 11.52
C ILE A 11 -8.75 -0.23 12.05
N ARG A 12 -9.73 -1.11 11.87
CA ARG A 12 -9.60 -2.53 12.21
C ARG A 12 -9.16 -3.30 10.97
N ALA A 13 -8.15 -4.15 11.06
CA ALA A 13 -7.73 -5.00 9.93
C ALA A 13 -8.87 -5.88 9.36
N SER A 14 -9.94 -6.07 10.13
CA SER A 14 -11.18 -6.75 9.74
C SER A 14 -12.20 -5.89 8.99
N ASP A 15 -12.02 -4.57 8.92
CA ASP A 15 -12.90 -3.66 8.18
C ASP A 15 -12.58 -3.75 6.69
N GLU A 16 -13.53 -4.27 5.92
CA GLU A 16 -13.34 -4.53 4.50
C GLU A 16 -13.18 -3.25 3.66
N THR A 17 -13.58 -2.09 4.20
CA THR A 17 -13.46 -0.80 3.50
C THR A 17 -12.03 -0.28 3.45
N LEU A 18 -11.13 -0.75 4.33
CA LEU A 18 -9.69 -0.49 4.26
C LEU A 18 -9.06 -0.94 2.95
N TRP A 19 -9.62 -1.99 2.35
CA TRP A 19 -9.14 -2.60 1.11
C TRP A 19 -9.71 -1.93 -0.13
N SER A 20 -10.57 -0.90 0.00
CA SER A 20 -11.23 -0.28 -1.15
C SER A 20 -11.24 1.25 -1.12
N ASN A 21 -11.10 1.90 0.05
CA ASN A 21 -11.03 3.36 0.17
C ASN A 21 -9.59 3.81 0.53
N THR A 22 -9.06 4.77 -0.24
CA THR A 22 -7.72 5.34 -0.05
C THR A 22 -7.64 6.35 1.11
N GLU A 23 -8.77 6.88 1.55
CA GLU A 23 -8.85 7.87 2.64
C GLU A 23 -8.31 7.33 3.96
N HIS A 24 -8.64 6.08 4.30
CA HIS A 24 -8.17 5.44 5.52
C HIS A 24 -6.65 5.32 5.55
N VAL A 25 -6.04 4.88 4.45
CA VAL A 25 -4.58 4.73 4.39
C VAL A 25 -3.89 6.09 4.39
N ARG A 26 -4.47 7.11 3.74
CA ARG A 26 -3.98 8.49 3.80
C ARG A 26 -4.03 9.06 5.22
N ARG A 27 -5.10 8.79 5.98
CA ARG A 27 -5.22 9.21 7.39
C ARG A 27 -4.17 8.55 8.27
N LEU A 28 -3.94 7.25 8.08
CA LEU A 28 -2.92 6.50 8.80
C LEU A 28 -1.52 7.07 8.55
N LEU A 29 -1.16 7.29 7.28
CA LEU A 29 0.14 7.87 6.92
C LEU A 29 0.38 9.22 7.60
N ARG A 30 -0.63 10.11 7.60
CA ARG A 30 -0.52 11.44 8.23
C ARG A 30 -0.21 11.35 9.72
N GLN A 31 -0.77 10.37 10.44
CA GLN A 31 -0.51 10.21 11.87
C GLN A 31 0.94 9.80 12.17
N PHE A 32 1.61 9.13 11.22
CA PHE A 32 3.02 8.78 11.33
C PHE A 32 3.95 9.84 10.74
N GLY A 33 3.44 11.04 10.42
CA GLY A 33 4.21 12.13 9.84
C GLY A 33 4.55 11.92 8.36
N TRP A 34 3.78 11.10 7.65
CA TRP A 34 3.94 10.87 6.21
C TRP A 34 2.77 11.45 5.43
N THR A 35 3.09 12.03 4.29
CA THR A 35 2.12 12.69 3.43
C THR A 35 1.93 11.92 2.13
N ALA A 36 0.74 11.33 1.97
CA ALA A 36 0.22 10.87 0.68
C ALA A 36 -0.65 11.98 0.06
N ARG A 37 -0.01 13.04 -0.45
CA ARG A 37 -0.70 14.15 -1.17
C ARG A 37 -0.75 13.85 -2.67
N GLY A 38 -1.89 14.19 -3.28
CA GLY A 38 -2.11 14.03 -4.73
C GLY A 38 -3.07 12.89 -5.11
N ALA A 39 -3.45 12.88 -6.38
CA ALA A 39 -4.33 11.87 -6.98
C ALA A 39 -3.62 10.52 -7.14
N GLU A 40 -4.41 9.47 -7.36
CA GLU A 40 -3.91 8.15 -7.75
C GLU A 40 -3.23 8.25 -9.12
N MET A 41 -1.99 7.78 -9.21
CA MET A 41 -1.22 7.77 -10.46
C MET A 41 -1.22 6.38 -11.06
N PRO A 42 -1.48 6.20 -12.37
CA PRO A 42 -1.48 4.88 -12.99
C PRO A 42 -0.11 4.23 -12.89
N PHE A 43 -0.08 2.94 -12.53
CA PHE A 43 1.14 2.18 -12.53
C PHE A 43 1.59 1.91 -13.98
N ARG A 44 2.83 2.27 -14.31
CA ARG A 44 3.43 2.04 -15.63
C ARG A 44 4.50 0.95 -15.60
N SER A 45 5.42 1.06 -14.64
CA SER A 45 6.49 0.07 -14.40
C SER A 45 7.09 0.29 -13.02
N TRP A 46 7.81 -0.72 -12.50
CA TRP A 46 8.54 -0.62 -11.24
C TRP A 46 9.66 0.44 -11.29
N ASN A 47 10.25 0.67 -12.46
CA ASN A 47 11.31 1.67 -12.64
C ASN A 47 10.78 3.11 -12.64
N ALA A 48 9.51 3.31 -12.99
CA ALA A 48 8.88 4.62 -13.02
C ALA A 48 8.33 5.08 -11.65
N LEU A 49 8.34 4.20 -10.64
CA LEU A 49 7.89 4.55 -9.30
C LEU A 49 8.89 5.48 -8.60
N PRO A 50 8.40 6.44 -7.78
CA PRO A 50 9.27 7.18 -6.88
C PRO A 50 9.87 6.23 -5.83
N ASP A 51 10.88 6.71 -5.10
CA ASP A 51 11.60 5.89 -4.14
C ASP A 51 10.72 5.38 -3.00
N LEU A 52 9.64 6.10 -2.67
CA LEU A 52 8.63 5.65 -1.72
C LEU A 52 7.22 5.84 -2.30
N ALA A 53 6.48 4.74 -2.39
CA ALA A 53 5.11 4.76 -2.92
C ALA A 53 4.20 3.77 -2.20
N LEU A 54 2.94 4.16 -2.02
CA LEU A 54 1.87 3.26 -1.63
C LEU A 54 1.21 2.70 -2.92
N LEU A 55 1.18 1.39 -3.07
CA LEU A 55 0.64 0.71 -4.25
C LEU A 55 -0.67 0.00 -3.93
N ALA A 56 -1.65 0.13 -4.84
CA ALA A 56 -2.82 -0.73 -4.86
C ALA A 56 -2.55 -1.92 -5.78
N ILE A 57 -2.34 -3.10 -5.20
CA ILE A 57 -2.23 -4.35 -5.96
C ILE A 57 -3.56 -5.09 -5.95
N LYS A 58 -3.97 -5.64 -7.10
CA LYS A 58 -5.27 -6.32 -7.21
C LYS A 58 -5.29 -7.55 -6.31
N TRP A 59 -6.15 -7.57 -5.30
CA TRP A 59 -6.36 -8.75 -4.48
C TRP A 59 -7.40 -9.67 -5.13
N HIS A 60 -8.62 -9.17 -5.34
CA HIS A 60 -9.70 -9.90 -6.01
C HIS A 60 -10.84 -8.95 -6.43
N CYS A 61 -11.82 -9.46 -7.19
CA CYS A 61 -13.03 -8.75 -7.56
C CYS A 61 -14.25 -9.53 -7.05
N VAL A 62 -15.18 -8.85 -6.39
CA VAL A 62 -16.46 -9.43 -5.95
C VAL A 62 -17.58 -8.54 -6.48
N LYS A 63 -18.50 -9.11 -7.27
CA LYS A 63 -19.65 -8.38 -7.84
C LYS A 63 -19.23 -7.02 -8.46
N ASP A 64 -18.23 -7.06 -9.35
CA ASP A 64 -17.62 -5.91 -10.03
C ASP A 64 -16.92 -4.86 -9.16
N LYS A 65 -16.93 -5.02 -7.84
CA LYS A 65 -16.14 -4.21 -6.92
C LYS A 65 -14.72 -4.79 -6.81
N ALA A 66 -13.73 -3.96 -7.15
CA ALA A 66 -12.33 -4.32 -6.94
C ALA A 66 -11.94 -4.13 -5.47
N TYR A 67 -11.32 -5.15 -4.90
CA TYR A 67 -10.69 -5.10 -3.59
C TYR A 67 -9.18 -5.05 -3.80
N TRP A 68 -8.59 -3.97 -3.30
CA TRP A 68 -7.17 -3.66 -3.38
C TRP A 68 -6.47 -4.12 -2.11
N HIS A 69 -5.33 -4.76 -2.29
CA HIS A 69 -4.39 -4.95 -1.19
C HIS A 69 -3.33 -3.86 -1.28
N TRP A 70 -3.03 -3.24 -0.15
CA TRP A 70 -2.09 -2.14 -0.07
C TRP A 70 -0.70 -2.65 0.28
N VAL A 71 0.29 -2.22 -0.48
CA VAL A 71 1.69 -2.54 -0.22
C VAL A 71 2.54 -1.28 -0.33
N VAL A 72 3.67 -1.25 0.38
CA VAL A 72 4.60 -0.11 0.33
C VAL A 72 5.79 -0.50 -0.53
N PHE A 73 6.05 0.28 -1.58
CA PHE A 73 7.27 0.18 -2.37
C PHE A 73 8.34 1.09 -1.77
N VAL A 74 9.55 0.54 -1.63
CA VAL A 74 10.73 1.26 -1.14
C VAL A 74 11.88 1.03 -2.11
N ARG A 75 12.61 2.10 -2.45
CA ARG A 75 13.88 2.07 -3.17
C ARG A 75 14.93 2.83 -2.36
N GLU A 76 15.96 2.12 -1.92
CA GLU A 76 17.07 2.66 -1.13
C GLU A 76 18.37 2.02 -1.62
N SER A 77 19.45 2.80 -1.75
CA SER A 77 20.79 2.27 -2.05
C SER A 77 20.81 1.23 -3.18
N LYS A 78 20.12 1.54 -4.28
CA LYS A 78 19.94 0.70 -5.49
C LYS A 78 19.12 -0.59 -5.32
N HIS A 79 18.58 -0.85 -4.15
CA HIS A 79 17.70 -1.99 -3.89
C HIS A 79 16.25 -1.51 -3.86
N ALA A 80 15.39 -2.22 -4.59
CA ALA A 80 13.96 -2.01 -4.58
C ALA A 80 13.28 -3.22 -3.94
N TYR A 81 12.29 -2.98 -3.08
CA TYR A 81 11.49 -4.02 -2.45
C TYR A 81 10.09 -3.53 -2.14
N VAL A 82 9.20 -4.49 -1.85
CA VAL A 82 7.83 -4.22 -1.41
C VAL A 82 7.63 -4.77 0.00
N LEU A 83 7.08 -3.95 0.88
CA LEU A 83 6.57 -4.34 2.18
C LEU A 83 5.10 -4.73 2.05
N ASP A 84 4.80 -5.99 2.35
CA ASP A 84 3.50 -6.63 2.22
C ASP A 84 3.09 -7.24 3.57
N SER A 85 1.99 -6.74 4.13
CA SER A 85 1.46 -7.18 5.43
C SER A 85 0.62 -8.45 5.35
N LYS A 86 0.54 -9.10 4.18
CA LYS A 86 -0.25 -10.33 3.99
C LYS A 86 0.22 -11.44 4.92
N ARG A 87 -0.68 -11.85 5.82
CA ARG A 87 -0.43 -12.85 6.89
C ARG A 87 0.11 -14.20 6.41
N SER A 88 -0.22 -14.61 5.19
CA SER A 88 0.23 -15.89 4.64
C SER A 88 1.68 -15.88 4.15
N LEU A 89 2.35 -14.73 4.16
CA LEU A 89 3.74 -14.63 3.75
C LEU A 89 4.68 -15.03 4.89
N HIS A 90 5.72 -15.79 4.55
CA HIS A 90 6.79 -16.13 5.49
C HIS A 90 7.66 -14.90 5.83
N ARG A 91 7.79 -13.95 4.90
CA ARG A 91 8.47 -12.66 5.10
C ARG A 91 7.62 -11.55 4.51
N ASN A 92 7.58 -10.40 5.18
CA ASN A 92 6.87 -9.21 4.73
C ASN A 92 7.63 -8.40 3.67
N ILE A 93 8.91 -8.71 3.40
CA ILE A 93 9.70 -8.11 2.33
C ILE A 93 9.61 -8.99 1.08
N ARG A 94 9.22 -8.38 -0.04
CA ARG A 94 9.01 -9.03 -1.33
C ARG A 94 9.86 -8.40 -2.42
N THR A 95 10.47 -9.24 -3.24
CA THR A 95 11.25 -8.85 -4.44
C THR A 95 10.74 -9.56 -5.71
N ASP A 96 9.68 -10.36 -5.59
CA ASP A 96 9.05 -11.11 -6.67
C ASP A 96 8.09 -10.23 -7.51
N PHE A 97 8.60 -9.11 -8.01
CA PHE A 97 7.85 -8.06 -8.71
C PHE A 97 6.92 -8.56 -9.83
N GLY A 98 7.34 -9.56 -10.59
CA GLY A 98 6.53 -10.15 -11.68
C GLY A 98 5.25 -10.84 -11.21
N ARG A 99 5.14 -11.19 -9.92
CA ARG A 99 3.95 -11.80 -9.32
C ARG A 99 2.95 -10.78 -8.78
N MET A 100 3.34 -9.51 -8.69
CA MET A 100 2.50 -8.42 -8.22
C MET A 100 1.90 -7.68 -9.41
N LYS A 101 0.62 -7.30 -9.30
CA LYS A 101 -0.12 -6.57 -10.36
C LYS A 101 -0.66 -5.25 -9.80
N PRO A 102 0.18 -4.21 -9.68
CA PRO A 102 -0.27 -2.90 -9.24
C PRO A 102 -1.14 -2.23 -10.30
N LYS A 103 -2.19 -1.52 -9.89
CA LYS A 103 -3.03 -0.74 -10.80
C LYS A 103 -2.63 0.73 -10.80
N TRP A 104 -2.39 1.28 -9.61
CA TRP A 104 -2.01 2.67 -9.41
C TRP A 104 -1.22 2.80 -8.11
N TYR A 105 -0.61 3.96 -7.93
CA TYR A 105 0.19 4.30 -6.78
C TYR A 105 -0.10 5.71 -6.29
N ILE A 106 0.27 5.95 -5.04
CA ILE A 106 0.31 7.28 -4.44
C ILE A 106 1.74 7.51 -3.98
N ARG A 107 2.34 8.63 -4.39
CA ARG A 107 3.65 9.03 -3.86
C ARG A 107 3.51 9.33 -2.38
N VAL A 108 4.46 8.84 -1.58
CA VAL A 108 4.55 9.15 -0.15
C VAL A 108 5.80 9.97 0.07
N THR A 109 5.67 11.07 0.79
CA THR A 109 6.79 11.88 1.26
C THR A 109 6.74 11.98 2.78
N PRO A 110 7.86 12.26 3.46
CA PRO A 110 7.81 12.87 4.78
C PRO A 110 6.89 14.10 4.78
#